data_AF-E8ZKJ8-F1
#
_entry.id   AF-E8ZKJ8-F1
#
_cell.length_a   1.000
_cell.length_b   1.000
_cell.length_c   1.000
_cell.angle_alpha   90.00
_cell.angle_beta   90.00
_cell.angle_gamma   90.00
#
_symmetry.space_group_name_H-M   'P 1'
#
loop_
_entity.id
_entity.type
_entity.pdbx_description
1 polymer ?
#
loop_
_entity_poly.entity_id
_entity_poly.type
_entity_poly.pdbx_seq_one_letter_code
_entity_poly.pdbx_strand_id
1 'polypeptide(L)'
;MDSKAKLLLGLSGVGTTGGVGAFFAFPHRSKEEERESILTVISSQERRFVLSTSNDVHNAQWGAIVKEIKDDVIAKTEIGDPIDESRLKSWCEETSKKTFYKDDLLIKFDFRCTRNTILTEVIEKLESNKSLIEFNDSAGWTSQYNDYKTNATDPKLQITLEGKKITNSDMSSRQDNDIRDWCKSMNNTLFEESESDSYKTFTKWCIKST
;
A
#
# COMPACT_ATOMS: atom_id res chain seq x y z
N MET A 1 -0.95 -25.83 -21.27
CA MET A 1 0.39 -25.22 -21.19
C MET A 1 0.37 -24.29 -19.99
N ASP A 2 1.12 -24.66 -18.95
CA ASP A 2 1.25 -23.97 -17.67
C ASP A 2 1.56 -22.48 -17.85
N SER A 3 0.72 -21.61 -17.29
CA SER A 3 1.03 -20.19 -17.11
C SER A 3 1.40 -19.95 -15.64
N LYS A 4 2.65 -20.25 -15.31
CA LYS A 4 3.29 -19.73 -14.10
C LYS A 4 3.85 -18.35 -14.44
N ALA A 5 3.07 -17.30 -14.22
CA ALA A 5 3.59 -15.94 -14.18
C ALA A 5 4.49 -15.81 -12.94
N LYS A 6 5.80 -15.99 -13.16
CA LYS A 6 6.81 -15.62 -12.17
C LYS A 6 6.86 -14.10 -12.11
N LEU A 7 6.52 -13.54 -10.95
CA LEU A 7 6.91 -12.19 -10.55
C LEU A 7 8.44 -12.07 -10.71
N LEU A 8 8.86 -11.53 -11.86
CA LEU A 8 10.24 -11.13 -12.10
C LEU A 8 10.41 -9.73 -11.54
N LEU A 9 10.85 -9.67 -10.28
CA LEU A 9 11.51 -8.49 -9.71
C LEU A 9 12.83 -8.29 -10.46
N GLY A 10 12.75 -7.69 -11.64
CA GLY A 10 13.90 -7.25 -12.42
C GLY A 10 14.37 -5.89 -11.91
N LEU A 11 15.33 -5.90 -10.99
CA LEU A 11 16.17 -4.74 -10.68
C LEU A 11 16.90 -4.32 -11.96
N SER A 12 16.40 -3.27 -12.63
CA SER A 12 17.19 -2.48 -13.56
C SER A 12 16.98 -1.02 -13.19
N GLY A 13 18.01 -0.44 -12.59
CA GLY A 13 18.00 0.92 -12.11
C GLY A 13 17.86 1.92 -13.25
N VAL A 14 17.01 2.91 -13.05
CA VAL A 14 17.22 4.26 -13.56
C VAL A 14 16.75 5.20 -12.45
N GLY A 15 17.71 5.86 -11.80
CA GLY A 15 17.42 6.93 -10.87
C GLY A 15 16.76 8.08 -11.62
N THR A 16 15.62 8.54 -11.11
CA THR A 16 15.20 9.93 -11.29
C THR A 16 14.77 10.48 -9.95
N THR A 17 15.32 11.65 -9.69
CA THR A 17 15.29 12.46 -8.49
C THR A 17 13.90 12.95 -8.11
N GLY A 18 13.53 12.76 -6.84
CA GLY A 18 12.73 13.71 -6.04
C GLY A 18 11.26 13.92 -6.42
N GLY A 19 10.36 13.34 -5.63
CA GLY A 19 8.98 13.83 -5.46
C GLY A 19 7.90 13.11 -6.28
N VAL A 20 7.05 12.37 -5.56
CA VAL A 20 5.72 11.85 -5.95
C VAL A 20 5.67 10.80 -7.07
N GLY A 21 5.48 9.54 -6.66
CA GLY A 21 4.78 8.52 -7.45
C GLY A 21 5.65 7.70 -8.40
N ALA A 22 5.83 6.42 -8.09
CA ALA A 22 6.39 5.44 -9.00
C ALA A 22 5.54 5.31 -10.28
N PHE A 23 5.97 5.99 -11.35
CA PHE A 23 5.80 5.64 -12.77
C PHE A 23 4.37 5.25 -13.21
N PHE A 24 3.51 6.24 -13.45
CA PHE A 24 2.33 6.10 -14.32
C PHE A 24 2.76 6.18 -15.79
N ALA A 25 3.17 5.06 -16.39
CA ALA A 25 3.47 5.01 -17.82
C ALA A 25 2.19 4.79 -18.65
N PHE A 26 1.22 5.71 -18.56
CA PHE A 26 0.19 5.81 -19.59
C PHE A 26 0.76 6.68 -20.72
N PRO A 27 0.83 6.19 -21.98
CA PRO A 27 1.32 7.00 -23.08
C PRO A 27 0.37 8.18 -23.28
N HIS A 28 0.77 9.38 -22.82
CA HIS A 28 -0.08 10.56 -22.72
C HIS A 28 -0.84 10.88 -24.02
N ARG A 29 -2.12 10.52 -24.06
CA ARG A 29 -3.06 10.84 -25.14
C ARG A 29 -3.98 11.96 -24.69
N SER A 30 -3.91 13.08 -25.40
CA SER A 30 -4.68 14.29 -25.10
C SER A 30 -6.14 14.26 -25.58
N LYS A 31 -6.49 13.27 -26.41
CA LYS A 31 -7.85 13.09 -26.95
C LYS A 31 -8.60 12.01 -26.19
N GLU A 32 -9.87 12.30 -25.96
CA GLU A 32 -10.84 11.34 -25.46
C GLU A 32 -11.16 10.34 -26.57
N GLU A 33 -10.99 9.06 -26.29
CA GLU A 33 -11.19 7.95 -27.23
C GLU A 33 -11.93 6.83 -26.52
N GLU A 34 -12.69 6.03 -27.27
CA GLU A 34 -13.32 4.82 -26.74
C GLU A 34 -12.27 3.75 -26.41
N ARG A 35 -12.35 3.20 -25.20
CA ARG A 35 -11.42 2.22 -24.63
C ARG A 35 -12.17 1.25 -23.72
N GLU A 36 -11.44 0.25 -23.21
CA GLU A 36 -11.92 -0.55 -22.07
C GLU A 36 -12.28 0.36 -20.88
N SER A 37 -13.12 -0.15 -19.98
CA SER A 37 -13.48 0.62 -18.78
C SER A 37 -12.24 0.94 -17.95
N ILE A 38 -12.26 2.09 -17.26
CA ILE A 38 -11.18 2.46 -16.34
C ILE A 38 -10.89 1.34 -15.32
N LEU A 39 -11.94 0.67 -14.82
CA LEU A 39 -11.78 -0.47 -13.92
C LEU A 39 -10.94 -1.59 -14.55
N THR A 40 -11.26 -1.99 -15.79
CA THR A 40 -10.53 -3.03 -16.52
C THR A 40 -9.05 -2.67 -16.70
N VAL A 41 -8.78 -1.44 -17.12
CA VAL A 41 -7.42 -0.95 -17.35
C VAL A 41 -6.59 -0.89 -16.06
N ILE A 42 -7.19 -0.50 -14.94
CA ILE A 42 -6.50 -0.42 -13.65
C ILE A 42 -6.32 -1.80 -13.02
N SER A 43 -7.36 -2.64 -13.02
CA SER A 43 -7.27 -3.99 -12.45
C SER A 43 -6.31 -4.90 -13.19
N SER A 44 -6.16 -4.77 -14.51
CA SER A 44 -5.21 -5.56 -15.30
C SER A 44 -3.73 -5.26 -15.01
N GLN A 45 -3.43 -4.14 -14.34
CA GLN A 45 -2.05 -3.81 -13.97
C GLN A 45 -1.59 -4.54 -12.71
N GLU A 46 -2.51 -5.05 -11.88
CA GLU A 46 -2.23 -5.77 -10.63
C GLU A 46 -1.28 -5.03 -9.66
N ARG A 47 -1.12 -3.71 -9.81
CA ARG A 47 -0.20 -2.88 -8.99
C ARG A 47 -0.82 -2.46 -7.66
N ARG A 48 -2.07 -2.02 -7.71
CA ARG A 48 -2.80 -1.43 -6.60
C ARG A 48 -4.16 -2.08 -6.46
N PHE A 49 -4.62 -2.15 -5.23
CA PHE A 49 -5.91 -2.74 -4.90
C PHE A 49 -7.02 -1.71 -5.12
N VAL A 50 -8.02 -2.04 -5.93
CA VAL A 50 -9.20 -1.20 -6.15
C VAL A 50 -10.12 -1.29 -4.94
N LEU A 51 -10.38 -0.17 -4.28
CA LEU A 51 -11.20 -0.14 -3.07
C LEU A 51 -12.68 -0.37 -3.40
N SER A 52 -13.32 -1.26 -2.65
CA SER A 52 -14.77 -1.44 -2.64
C SER A 52 -15.49 -0.13 -2.29
N THR A 53 -16.48 0.23 -3.13
CA THR A 53 -17.39 1.37 -2.91
C THR A 53 -18.71 0.96 -2.26
N SER A 54 -19.01 -0.35 -2.18
CA SER A 54 -20.33 -0.87 -1.82
C SER A 54 -20.48 -1.33 -0.36
N ASN A 55 -19.39 -1.35 0.40
CA ASN A 55 -19.38 -1.79 1.79
C ASN A 55 -18.33 -1.02 2.61
N ASP A 56 -18.30 -1.31 3.91
CA ASP A 56 -17.47 -0.61 4.89
C ASP A 56 -16.08 -1.22 5.11
N VAL A 57 -15.72 -2.23 4.31
CA VAL A 57 -14.47 -3.01 4.50
C VAL A 57 -13.22 -2.14 4.33
N HIS A 58 -13.31 -1.04 3.59
CA HIS A 58 -12.18 -0.14 3.31
C HIS A 58 -12.34 1.28 3.89
N ASN A 59 -13.18 1.49 4.90
CA ASN A 59 -13.46 2.85 5.41
C ASN A 59 -12.20 3.53 5.97
N ALA A 60 -11.26 2.78 6.56
CA ALA A 60 -9.98 3.33 7.01
C ALA A 60 -9.17 3.89 5.83
N GLN A 61 -9.10 3.15 4.72
CA GLN A 61 -8.43 3.60 3.50
C GLN A 61 -9.13 4.81 2.90
N TRP A 62 -10.46 4.78 2.77
CA TRP A 62 -11.25 5.91 2.27
C TRP A 62 -11.05 7.18 3.08
N GLY A 63 -11.08 7.07 4.42
CA GLY A 63 -10.81 8.19 5.31
C GLY A 63 -9.42 8.79 5.12
N ALA A 64 -8.40 7.94 4.92
CA ALA A 64 -7.05 8.40 4.61
C ALA A 64 -6.98 9.13 3.25
N ILE A 65 -7.64 8.61 2.21
CA ILE A 65 -7.69 9.29 0.89
C ILE A 65 -8.33 10.67 1.02
N VAL A 66 -9.50 10.74 1.67
CA VAL A 66 -10.21 12.01 1.88
C VAL A 66 -9.30 13.02 2.58
N LYS A 67 -8.57 12.60 3.62
CA LYS A 67 -7.62 13.44 4.34
C LYS A 67 -6.47 13.94 3.45
N GLU A 68 -5.97 13.10 2.54
CA GLU A 68 -4.91 13.46 1.58
C GLU A 68 -5.39 14.48 0.54
N ILE A 69 -6.63 14.34 0.03
CA ILE A 69 -7.13 15.15 -1.09
C ILE A 69 -8.05 16.30 -0.67
N LYS A 70 -8.37 16.45 0.63
CA LYS A 70 -9.36 17.42 1.13
C LYS A 70 -9.13 18.86 0.69
N ASP A 71 -7.89 19.23 0.38
CA ASP A 71 -7.49 20.59 -0.02
C ASP A 71 -7.14 20.69 -1.52
N ASP A 72 -7.23 19.59 -2.27
CA ASP A 72 -6.97 19.56 -3.71
C ASP A 72 -8.12 20.25 -4.49
N VAL A 73 -7.79 21.33 -5.18
CA VAL A 73 -8.76 22.17 -5.92
C VAL A 73 -9.44 21.40 -7.05
N ILE A 74 -8.72 20.51 -7.72
CA ILE A 74 -9.24 19.70 -8.83
C ILE A 74 -10.20 18.65 -8.26
N ALA A 75 -9.81 17.97 -7.18
CA ALA A 75 -10.65 16.99 -6.50
C ALA A 75 -11.95 17.62 -5.99
N LYS A 76 -11.89 18.81 -5.38
CA LYS A 76 -13.10 19.55 -4.96
C LYS A 76 -14.03 19.88 -6.11
N THR A 77 -13.47 20.20 -7.27
CA THR A 77 -14.26 20.50 -8.47
C THR A 77 -14.92 19.25 -9.05
N GLU A 78 -14.20 18.12 -9.06
CA GLU A 78 -14.67 16.88 -9.70
C GLU A 78 -15.54 16.01 -8.79
N ILE A 79 -15.32 16.05 -7.47
CA ILE A 79 -16.00 15.19 -6.46
C ILE A 79 -17.00 16.00 -5.63
N GLY A 80 -16.75 17.29 -5.44
CA GLY A 80 -17.55 18.21 -4.61
C GLY A 80 -16.77 18.79 -3.44
N ASP A 81 -17.25 19.93 -2.91
CA ASP A 81 -16.68 20.62 -1.75
C ASP A 81 -17.75 20.72 -0.64
N PRO A 82 -17.54 20.18 0.57
CA PRO A 82 -16.36 19.42 0.99
C PRO A 82 -16.26 18.04 0.29
N ILE A 83 -15.05 17.50 0.24
CA ILE A 83 -14.83 16.11 -0.14
C ILE A 83 -15.13 15.25 1.09
N ASP A 84 -16.06 14.30 0.94
CA ASP A 84 -16.37 13.29 1.94
C ASP A 84 -16.29 11.89 1.32
N GLU A 85 -16.29 10.87 2.19
CA GLU A 85 -16.15 9.47 1.77
C GLU A 85 -17.29 9.02 0.83
N SER A 86 -18.52 9.48 1.05
CA SER A 86 -19.66 9.12 0.22
C SER A 86 -19.48 9.67 -1.19
N ARG A 87 -19.14 10.97 -1.32
CA ARG A 87 -18.91 11.62 -2.61
C ARG A 87 -17.74 10.99 -3.34
N LEU A 88 -16.66 10.68 -2.64
CA LEU A 88 -15.50 10.00 -3.22
C LEU A 88 -15.85 8.59 -3.72
N LYS A 89 -16.55 7.78 -2.92
CA LYS A 89 -17.03 6.44 -3.32
C LYS A 89 -17.92 6.51 -4.56
N SER A 90 -18.88 7.45 -4.59
CA SER A 90 -19.75 7.66 -5.75
C SER A 90 -18.97 8.07 -6.99
N TRP A 91 -18.04 9.01 -6.87
CA TRP A 91 -17.18 9.44 -7.98
C TRP A 91 -16.33 8.27 -8.52
N CYS A 92 -15.76 7.45 -7.65
CA CYS A 92 -15.01 6.26 -8.03
C CYS A 92 -15.91 5.26 -8.76
N GLU A 93 -17.12 4.99 -8.25
CA GLU A 93 -18.03 4.05 -8.90
C GLU A 93 -18.43 4.52 -10.31
N GLU A 94 -18.79 5.78 -10.47
CA GLU A 94 -19.17 6.36 -11.76
C GLU A 94 -17.99 6.40 -12.74
N THR A 95 -16.82 6.84 -12.25
CA THR A 95 -15.61 6.95 -13.07
C THR A 95 -15.11 5.59 -13.53
N SER A 96 -15.23 4.55 -12.70
CA SER A 96 -14.78 3.19 -13.01
C SER A 96 -15.41 2.61 -14.29
N LYS A 97 -16.65 3.04 -14.60
CA LYS A 97 -17.47 2.57 -15.72
C LYS A 97 -17.21 3.34 -17.02
N LYS A 98 -16.44 4.44 -16.98
CA LYS A 98 -16.18 5.26 -18.18
C LYS A 98 -15.32 4.50 -19.19
N THR A 99 -15.72 4.57 -20.44
CA THR A 99 -15.00 4.04 -21.62
C THR A 99 -14.46 5.13 -22.52
N PHE A 100 -14.90 6.38 -22.34
CA PHE A 100 -14.38 7.57 -23.00
C PHE A 100 -13.68 8.42 -21.96
N TYR A 101 -12.35 8.52 -22.07
CA TYR A 101 -11.55 9.31 -21.13
C TYR A 101 -10.17 9.67 -21.68
N LYS A 102 -9.53 10.63 -20.99
CA LYS A 102 -8.12 11.00 -21.13
C LYS A 102 -7.27 10.30 -20.06
N ASP A 103 -5.97 10.17 -20.29
CA ASP A 103 -5.08 9.44 -19.38
C ASP A 103 -4.96 10.09 -17.99
N ASP A 104 -5.20 11.39 -17.86
CA ASP A 104 -5.23 12.05 -16.55
C ASP A 104 -6.32 11.47 -15.64
N LEU A 105 -7.42 10.98 -16.21
CA LEU A 105 -8.49 10.35 -15.44
C LEU A 105 -8.07 8.98 -14.89
N LEU A 106 -7.19 8.26 -15.59
CA LEU A 106 -6.60 7.01 -15.06
C LEU A 106 -5.72 7.30 -13.84
N ILE A 107 -4.89 8.35 -13.92
CA ILE A 107 -4.01 8.76 -12.81
C ILE A 107 -4.84 9.19 -11.60
N LYS A 108 -5.87 10.02 -11.82
CA LYS A 108 -6.79 10.46 -10.77
C LYS A 108 -7.55 9.28 -10.16
N PHE A 109 -8.06 8.37 -10.99
CA PHE A 109 -8.77 7.19 -10.51
C PHE A 109 -7.85 6.31 -9.68
N ASP A 110 -6.64 6.01 -10.17
CA ASP A 110 -5.69 5.19 -9.43
C ASP A 110 -5.35 5.81 -8.07
N PHE A 111 -5.00 7.10 -8.05
CA PHE A 111 -4.64 7.78 -6.81
C PHE A 111 -5.80 7.84 -5.79
N ARG A 112 -7.03 8.05 -6.26
CA ARG A 112 -8.20 8.34 -5.41
C ARG A 112 -9.07 7.11 -5.10
N CYS A 113 -8.98 6.04 -5.89
CA CYS A 113 -9.85 4.87 -5.77
C CYS A 113 -9.08 3.57 -5.51
N THR A 114 -7.74 3.62 -5.48
CA THR A 114 -6.91 2.45 -5.22
C THR A 114 -5.91 2.71 -4.08
N ARG A 115 -5.44 1.62 -3.48
CA ARG A 115 -4.40 1.65 -2.45
C ARG A 115 -3.34 0.59 -2.67
N ASN A 116 -2.13 0.92 -2.27
CA ASN A 116 -1.04 -0.03 -2.15
C ASN A 116 -1.34 -1.02 -1.00
N THR A 117 -0.71 -2.19 -1.04
CA THR A 117 -0.52 -2.97 0.19
C THR A 117 0.59 -2.34 1.03
N ILE A 118 0.68 -2.68 2.31
CA ILE A 118 1.79 -2.23 3.18
C ILE A 118 3.14 -2.61 2.57
N LEU A 119 3.28 -3.83 2.04
CA LEU A 119 4.53 -4.27 1.41
C LEU A 119 4.90 -3.39 0.21
N THR A 120 3.96 -3.15 -0.71
CA THR A 120 4.20 -2.31 -1.88
C THR A 120 4.56 -0.89 -1.48
N GLU A 121 3.81 -0.32 -0.53
CA GLU A 121 4.06 1.04 -0.03
C GLU A 121 5.46 1.17 0.60
N VAL A 122 5.87 0.18 1.38
CA VAL A 122 7.20 0.15 2.00
C VAL A 122 8.30 0.03 0.96
N ILE A 123 8.16 -0.86 -0.03
CA ILE A 123 9.16 -1.03 -1.09
C ILE A 123 9.31 0.26 -1.90
N GLU A 124 8.20 0.92 -2.27
CA GLU A 124 8.22 2.18 -3.02
C GLU A 124 8.90 3.33 -2.27
N LYS A 125 8.86 3.30 -0.94
CA LYS A 125 9.44 4.35 -0.06
C LYS A 125 10.75 3.92 0.62
N LEU A 126 11.29 2.76 0.29
CA LEU A 126 12.44 2.20 0.97
C LEU A 126 13.69 3.05 0.71
N GLU A 127 14.38 3.44 1.78
CA GLU A 127 15.66 4.14 1.67
C GLU A 127 16.74 3.20 1.10
N SER A 128 17.72 3.73 0.37
CA SER A 128 18.75 2.94 -0.32
C SER A 128 19.63 2.08 0.59
N ASN A 129 19.67 2.38 1.88
CA ASN A 129 20.41 1.66 2.92
C ASN A 129 19.53 0.73 3.77
N LYS A 130 18.30 0.47 3.32
CA LYS A 130 17.34 -0.41 3.99
C LYS A 130 16.87 -1.49 3.02
N SER A 131 16.58 -2.67 3.56
CA SER A 131 16.03 -3.79 2.80
C SER A 131 15.02 -4.56 3.62
N LEU A 132 14.07 -5.22 2.95
CA LEU A 132 13.23 -6.20 3.61
C LEU A 132 14.11 -7.36 4.10
N ILE A 133 13.79 -7.89 5.27
CA ILE A 133 14.43 -9.13 5.73
C ILE A 133 13.89 -10.27 4.87
N GLU A 134 14.77 -10.94 4.12
CA GLU A 134 14.35 -12.04 3.25
C GLU A 134 13.80 -13.21 4.10
N PHE A 135 12.81 -13.94 3.61
CA PHE A 135 12.16 -15.02 4.38
C PHE A 135 13.10 -16.16 4.78
N ASN A 136 14.15 -16.39 3.98
CA ASN A 136 15.21 -17.36 4.21
C ASN A 136 16.42 -16.79 4.98
N ASP A 137 16.43 -15.49 5.31
CA ASP A 137 17.48 -14.85 6.10
C ASP A 137 17.31 -15.13 7.60
N SER A 138 17.67 -16.34 8.03
CA SER A 138 17.56 -16.77 9.43
C SER A 138 18.33 -15.85 10.39
N ALA A 139 19.49 -15.33 9.97
CA ALA A 139 20.30 -14.42 10.79
C ALA A 139 19.62 -13.06 10.95
N GLY A 140 19.04 -12.52 9.88
CA GLY A 140 18.23 -11.30 9.92
C GLY A 140 17.04 -11.42 10.87
N TRP A 141 16.28 -12.51 10.79
CA TRP A 141 15.15 -12.74 11.69
C TRP A 141 15.57 -12.95 13.15
N THR A 142 16.69 -13.66 13.39
CA THR A 142 17.25 -13.80 14.74
C THR A 142 17.64 -12.45 15.32
N SER A 143 18.30 -11.59 14.53
CA SER A 143 18.65 -10.23 14.95
C SER A 143 17.41 -9.41 15.27
N GLN A 144 16.40 -9.48 14.40
CA GLN A 144 15.15 -8.73 14.55
C GLN A 144 14.35 -9.17 15.77
N TYR A 145 14.33 -10.47 16.07
CA TYR A 145 13.75 -11.04 17.28
C TYR A 145 14.42 -10.50 18.54
N ASN A 146 15.74 -10.44 18.57
CA ASN A 146 16.48 -9.89 19.71
C ASN A 146 16.22 -8.38 19.90
N ASP A 147 16.12 -7.62 18.79
CA ASP A 147 15.72 -6.20 18.83
C ASP A 147 14.30 -6.06 19.41
N TYR A 148 13.35 -6.86 18.92
CA TYR A 148 11.97 -6.85 19.40
C TYR A 148 11.87 -7.14 20.89
N LYS A 149 12.54 -8.20 21.35
CA LYS A 149 12.59 -8.62 22.76
C LYS A 149 13.17 -7.55 23.69
N THR A 150 13.90 -6.58 23.16
CA THR A 150 14.46 -5.47 23.93
C THR A 150 13.58 -4.23 23.83
N ASN A 151 13.12 -3.89 22.63
CA ASN A 151 12.64 -2.55 22.29
C ASN A 151 11.13 -2.45 22.02
N ALA A 152 10.38 -3.55 21.94
CA ALA A 152 8.93 -3.55 21.69
C ALA A 152 8.10 -3.15 22.93
N THR A 153 8.32 -1.94 23.42
CA THR A 153 7.64 -1.37 24.60
C THR A 153 6.51 -0.40 24.22
N ASP A 154 6.60 0.26 23.06
CA ASP A 154 5.55 1.14 22.55
C ASP A 154 4.35 0.31 22.02
N PRO A 155 3.13 0.47 22.58
CA PRO A 155 1.94 -0.22 22.10
C PRO A 155 1.63 -0.03 20.61
N LYS A 156 2.08 1.05 19.99
CA LYS A 156 1.88 1.33 18.55
C LYS A 156 2.83 0.58 17.64
N LEU A 157 3.90 0.01 18.22
CA LEU A 157 4.90 -0.78 17.53
C LEU A 157 4.82 -2.26 17.91
N GLN A 158 3.74 -2.72 18.55
CA GLN A 158 3.62 -4.13 18.92
C GLN A 158 2.97 -4.93 17.79
N ILE A 159 3.55 -6.10 17.47
CA ILE A 159 2.92 -7.06 16.57
C ILE A 159 1.69 -7.68 17.24
N THR A 160 0.75 -8.13 16.41
CA THR A 160 -0.44 -8.85 16.89
C THR A 160 -0.34 -10.32 16.52
N LEU A 161 -0.25 -11.19 17.51
CA LEU A 161 -0.31 -12.64 17.34
C LEU A 161 -1.56 -13.16 18.04
N GLU A 162 -2.31 -14.06 17.38
CA GLU A 162 -3.50 -14.70 17.97
C GLU A 162 -4.54 -13.67 18.51
N GLY A 163 -4.63 -12.51 17.86
CA GLY A 163 -5.52 -11.42 18.25
C GLY A 163 -5.06 -10.60 19.46
N LYS A 164 -3.83 -10.76 19.93
CA LYS A 164 -3.26 -10.02 21.06
C LYS A 164 -2.00 -9.26 20.65
N LYS A 165 -1.87 -8.02 21.12
CA LYS A 165 -0.61 -7.27 21.01
C LYS A 165 0.45 -7.94 21.88
N ILE A 166 1.62 -8.18 21.31
CA ILE A 166 2.73 -8.90 21.94
C ILE A 166 3.78 -7.89 22.38
N THR A 167 4.06 -7.85 23.66
CA THR A 167 5.10 -6.99 24.23
C THR A 167 6.47 -7.65 24.16
N ASN A 168 7.52 -6.90 24.48
CA ASN A 168 8.85 -7.46 24.69
C ASN A 168 8.89 -8.55 25.78
N SER A 169 8.09 -8.43 26.84
CA SER A 169 8.01 -9.42 27.93
C SER A 169 7.34 -10.74 27.52
N ASP A 170 6.50 -10.74 26.48
CA ASP A 170 5.82 -11.94 25.99
C ASP A 170 6.73 -12.83 25.13
N MET A 171 7.90 -12.30 24.73
CA MET A 171 8.79 -12.98 23.79
C MET A 171 9.50 -14.21 24.37
N SER A 172 9.55 -14.38 25.71
CA SER A 172 10.19 -15.55 26.34
C SER A 172 9.55 -16.88 25.95
N SER A 173 8.28 -16.87 25.55
CA SER A 173 7.54 -18.05 25.07
C SER A 173 7.37 -18.10 23.55
N ARG A 174 8.03 -17.20 22.81
CA ARG A 174 7.88 -17.01 21.36
C ARG A 174 9.21 -17.25 20.63
N GLN A 175 9.11 -17.54 19.34
CA GLN A 175 10.23 -17.86 18.46
C GLN A 175 10.49 -16.74 17.44
N ASP A 176 11.64 -16.78 16.78
CA ASP A 176 12.01 -15.83 15.72
C ASP A 176 11.05 -15.88 14.52
N ASN A 177 10.55 -17.09 14.21
CA ASN A 177 9.54 -17.31 13.18
C ASN A 177 8.24 -16.54 13.42
N ASP A 178 7.86 -16.23 14.68
CA ASP A 178 6.60 -15.54 14.98
C ASP A 178 6.58 -14.11 14.38
N ILE A 179 7.70 -13.39 14.47
CA ILE A 179 7.83 -12.04 13.89
C ILE A 179 7.83 -12.14 12.36
N ARG A 180 8.58 -13.09 11.80
CA ARG A 180 8.63 -13.32 10.35
C ARG A 180 7.24 -13.64 9.79
N ASP A 181 6.52 -14.53 10.44
CA ASP A 181 5.23 -15.01 9.98
C ASP A 181 4.16 -13.91 10.15
N TRP A 182 4.27 -13.08 11.19
CA TRP A 182 3.51 -11.83 11.30
C TRP A 182 3.80 -10.88 10.12
N CYS A 183 5.08 -10.59 9.83
CA CYS A 183 5.45 -9.76 8.67
C CYS A 183 4.85 -10.32 7.37
N LYS A 184 4.89 -11.64 7.17
CA LYS A 184 4.27 -12.29 6.02
C LYS A 184 2.76 -12.03 5.93
N SER A 185 2.07 -12.14 7.06
CA SER A 185 0.61 -11.91 7.11
C SER A 185 0.23 -10.48 6.71
N MET A 186 1.10 -9.52 6.97
CA MET A 186 0.88 -8.10 6.68
C MET A 186 1.13 -7.73 5.22
N ASN A 187 1.78 -8.60 4.42
CA ASN A 187 2.19 -8.27 3.05
C ASN A 187 1.03 -7.84 2.14
N ASN A 188 -0.17 -8.38 2.38
CA ASN A 188 -1.36 -8.09 1.60
C ASN A 188 -2.35 -7.17 2.31
N THR A 189 -2.02 -6.72 3.53
CA THR A 189 -2.84 -5.72 4.24
C THR A 189 -2.78 -4.41 3.48
N LEU A 190 -3.93 -3.77 3.27
CA LEU A 190 -4.00 -2.50 2.58
C LEU A 190 -3.35 -1.40 3.42
N PHE A 191 -2.55 -0.58 2.77
CA PHE A 191 -2.00 0.61 3.37
C PHE A 191 -3.12 1.63 3.66
N GLU A 192 -3.15 2.12 4.89
CA GLU A 192 -4.07 3.18 5.33
C GLU A 192 -3.41 4.54 5.19
N GLU A 193 -2.44 4.83 6.07
CA GLU A 193 -1.60 6.02 6.05
C GLU A 193 -0.27 5.72 6.76
N SER A 194 0.73 6.60 6.59
CA SER A 194 2.07 6.42 7.16
C SER A 194 2.08 6.45 8.69
N GLU A 195 1.06 7.05 9.29
CA GLU A 195 0.94 7.16 10.73
C GLU A 195 0.25 5.95 11.39
N SER A 196 -0.30 5.03 10.60
CA SER A 196 -0.99 3.85 11.09
C SER A 196 -0.04 2.91 11.85
N ASP A 197 -0.54 2.31 12.94
CA ASP A 197 0.21 1.35 13.75
C ASP A 197 0.74 0.19 12.89
N SER A 198 -0.08 -0.33 11.97
CA SER A 198 0.28 -1.42 11.06
C SER A 198 1.47 -1.06 10.17
N TYR A 199 1.47 0.12 9.54
CA TYR A 199 2.56 0.56 8.68
C TYR A 199 3.86 0.79 9.47
N LYS A 200 3.76 1.47 10.62
CA LYS A 200 4.91 1.72 11.49
C LYS A 200 5.51 0.43 12.05
N THR A 201 4.66 -0.47 12.53
CA THR A 201 5.07 -1.77 13.07
C THR A 201 5.75 -2.60 11.98
N PHE A 202 5.19 -2.64 10.76
CA PHE A 202 5.82 -3.35 9.64
C PHE A 202 7.18 -2.74 9.29
N THR A 203 7.23 -1.42 9.17
CA THR A 203 8.47 -0.69 8.83
C THR A 203 9.56 -0.90 9.89
N LYS A 204 9.18 -1.02 11.16
CA LYS A 204 10.11 -1.22 12.27
C LYS A 204 10.63 -2.65 12.38
N TRP A 205 9.79 -3.66 12.08
CA TRP A 205 10.10 -5.07 12.40
C TRP A 205 10.29 -5.98 11.19
N CYS A 206 10.01 -5.52 9.97
CA CYS A 206 10.14 -6.32 8.75
C CYS A 206 11.27 -5.81 7.83
N ILE A 207 11.94 -4.73 8.22
CA ILE A 207 13.00 -4.06 7.46
C ILE A 207 14.27 -4.06 8.30
N LYS A 208 15.40 -4.32 7.67
CA LYS A 208 16.74 -4.17 8.26
C LYS A 208 17.53 -3.06 7.58
N SER A 209 18.53 -2.55 8.28
CA SER A 209 19.60 -1.78 7.65
C SER A 209 20.50 -2.72 6.85
N THR A 210 20.93 -2.29 5.67
CA THR A 210 21.89 -3.00 4.81
C THR A 210 23.33 -2.66 5.16
#